data_AF-B9TA54-F1
#
_entry.id   AF-B9TA54-F1
#
_cell.length_a   1.000
_cell.length_b   1.000
_cell.length_c   1.000
_cell.angle_alpha   90.00
_cell.angle_beta   90.00
_cell.angle_gamma   90.00
#
_symmetry.space_group_name_H-M   'P 1'
#
loop_
_entity.id
_entity.type
_entity.pdbx_description
1 polymer ?
#
loop_
_entity_poly.entity_id
_entity_poly.type
_entity_poly.pdbx_seq_one_letter_code
_entity_poly.pdbx_strand_id
1 'polypeptide(L)'
;MRECILGNFRRRLLTVLKTDNDLQRPSVLESLIHRHMSIVHLAEQHISMDLTHGIREVLLAEAFSGPVSSLHLFEKPSEQLTGSATEVVCNWYIENIIKDISGAGILFTPMHKCFKSTRPVGGYFAESVTDLRELQAFIRIFGGYGVDRLDRMMKEHTAALLNCIDTSLRSNREVLESVAGSMHTGDRIEREAASKQILDLDTVIGFCTEAGQALAFDQLLAEAAGVVLEEGAPLIYSLLAGVVKHIPEEMPEKREIRRIRGVANSVGAVVDHDSEWVRSIMEEVGGANDGSWTLLPYLFASFMTSNIWNTTGFNVNTGGFNNNIHCLARCMSAVIAGSEFVRMEREHQQRQAFSNGQVGEALDPEMHSRLSAEASIKSAMQLFVKFAAGIVLDSWNEVNRSHLVAKLIFLDQLCEISPYLPRSSLEAHIPYTILRSIYSQYYSNSPSMALALLNASPRHSPAVSLSHASPVVKQPRGYSTPQYGADDLGYFKGTSHSQEHPYDTDSGSLRGNESKHRNIRRSGPLDYSSSRKVKFVEGSTSGSTGPSPLPRFAVSRSGPLLYK
;
A
#
# COMPACT_ATOMS: atom_id res chain seq x y z
N MET A 1 -12.39 -40.57 8.59
CA MET A 1 -11.01 -40.13 8.88
C MET A 1 -10.72 -38.75 8.31
N ARG A 2 -10.93 -38.51 7.00
CA ARG A 2 -10.76 -37.21 6.31
C ARG A 2 -11.17 -36.00 7.16
N GLU A 3 -12.45 -35.93 7.52
CA GLU A 3 -13.04 -34.81 8.29
C GLU A 3 -12.42 -34.60 9.68
N CYS A 4 -11.83 -35.62 10.30
CA CYS A 4 -11.08 -35.45 11.55
C CYS A 4 -9.71 -34.78 11.34
N ILE A 5 -9.07 -35.03 10.18
CA ILE A 5 -7.79 -34.41 9.80
C ILE A 5 -8.06 -32.96 9.38
N LEU A 6 -9.00 -32.74 8.45
CA LEU A 6 -9.38 -31.40 7.97
C LEU A 6 -9.96 -30.53 9.11
N GLY A 7 -10.81 -31.12 9.95
CA GLY A 7 -11.30 -30.49 11.17
C GLY A 7 -10.25 -30.34 12.29
N ASN A 8 -9.07 -30.94 12.19
CA ASN A 8 -7.92 -30.59 13.04
C ASN A 8 -7.14 -29.42 12.44
N PHE A 9 -6.87 -29.46 11.13
CA PHE A 9 -6.21 -28.39 10.39
C PHE A 9 -6.95 -27.05 10.51
N ARG A 10 -8.27 -27.02 10.23
CA ARG A 10 -9.12 -25.82 10.36
C ARG A 10 -9.06 -25.21 11.76
N ARG A 11 -9.14 -26.04 12.81
CA ARG A 11 -9.01 -25.57 14.19
C ARG A 11 -7.62 -25.03 14.49
N ARG A 12 -6.54 -25.73 14.08
CA ARG A 12 -5.17 -25.24 14.28
C ARG A 12 -4.91 -23.93 13.56
N LEU A 13 -5.42 -23.75 12.34
CA LEU A 13 -5.35 -22.50 11.60
C LEU A 13 -5.96 -21.35 12.43
N LEU A 14 -7.22 -21.51 12.87
CA LEU A 14 -7.92 -20.51 13.70
C LEU A 14 -7.25 -20.26 15.07
N THR A 15 -6.64 -21.28 15.69
CA THR A 15 -5.89 -21.12 16.95
C THR A 15 -4.51 -20.49 16.77
N VAL A 16 -3.87 -20.60 15.59
CA VAL A 16 -2.58 -19.96 15.32
C VAL A 16 -2.74 -18.52 14.83
N LEU A 17 -3.90 -18.18 14.25
CA LEU A 17 -4.24 -16.81 13.81
C LEU A 17 -4.29 -15.79 14.95
N LYS A 18 -4.84 -16.16 16.12
CA LYS A 18 -4.86 -15.32 17.32
C LYS A 18 -4.00 -15.94 18.42
N THR A 19 -2.94 -15.25 18.80
CA THR A 19 -2.22 -15.52 20.06
C THR A 19 -3.01 -14.95 21.25
N ASP A 20 -2.60 -15.29 22.48
CA ASP A 20 -3.24 -14.77 23.69
C ASP A 20 -3.15 -13.23 23.84
N ASN A 21 -2.23 -12.59 23.12
CA ASN A 21 -2.03 -11.13 23.14
C ASN A 21 -2.51 -10.43 21.87
N ASP A 22 -2.31 -11.01 20.67
CA ASP A 22 -2.81 -10.41 19.41
C ASP A 22 -2.77 -11.32 18.16
N LEU A 23 -3.11 -10.78 16.98
CA LEU A 23 -2.84 -11.33 15.65
C LEU A 23 -1.40 -11.83 15.51
N GLN A 24 -1.24 -13.03 14.94
CA GLN A 24 0.08 -13.60 14.63
C GLN A 24 0.68 -13.01 13.35
N ARG A 25 2.00 -12.74 13.34
CA ARG A 25 2.74 -12.26 12.16
C ARG A 25 2.48 -13.12 10.91
N PRO A 26 2.08 -12.54 9.75
CA PRO A 26 1.77 -13.28 8.53
C PRO A 26 2.85 -14.27 8.08
N SER A 27 4.13 -13.89 8.07
CA SER A 27 5.25 -14.75 7.65
C SER A 27 5.44 -15.98 8.55
N VAL A 28 5.10 -15.87 9.83
CA VAL A 28 5.16 -16.99 10.78
C VAL A 28 3.93 -17.89 10.61
N LEU A 29 2.76 -17.32 10.36
CA LEU A 29 1.54 -18.05 10.03
C LEU A 29 1.71 -18.85 8.72
N GLU A 30 2.25 -18.24 7.67
CA GLU A 30 2.60 -18.87 6.39
C GLU A 30 3.51 -20.09 6.60
N SER A 31 4.60 -19.93 7.35
CA SER A 31 5.53 -21.00 7.68
C SER A 31 4.86 -22.17 8.45
N LEU A 32 3.92 -21.85 9.35
CA LEU A 32 3.17 -22.84 10.12
C LEU A 32 2.11 -23.57 9.26
N ILE A 33 1.47 -22.89 8.32
CA ILE A 33 0.55 -23.47 7.34
C ILE A 33 1.32 -24.44 6.42
N HIS A 34 2.44 -24.01 5.81
CA HIS A 34 3.27 -24.89 4.99
C HIS A 34 3.77 -26.12 5.77
N ARG A 35 4.23 -25.93 7.02
CA ARG A 35 4.63 -27.06 7.88
C ARG A 35 3.48 -28.05 8.10
N HIS A 36 2.26 -27.57 8.32
CA HIS A 36 1.11 -28.46 8.50
C HIS A 36 0.71 -29.17 7.19
N MET A 37 0.75 -28.45 6.06
CA MET A 37 0.49 -29.00 4.74
C MET A 37 1.46 -30.13 4.40
N SER A 38 2.76 -29.96 4.66
CA SER A 38 3.77 -31.02 4.49
C SER A 38 3.50 -32.26 5.36
N ILE A 39 3.02 -32.09 6.60
CA ILE A 39 2.64 -33.21 7.47
C ILE A 39 1.42 -33.96 6.92
N VAL A 40 0.46 -33.25 6.33
CA VAL A 40 -0.74 -33.87 5.74
C VAL A 40 -0.44 -34.57 4.42
N HIS A 41 0.40 -34.00 3.54
CA HIS A 41 0.90 -34.69 2.34
C HIS A 41 1.68 -35.97 2.70
N LEU A 42 2.44 -35.97 3.80
CA LEU A 42 3.12 -37.18 4.29
C LEU A 42 2.12 -38.24 4.80
N ALA A 43 0.99 -37.84 5.39
CA ALA A 43 -0.07 -38.77 5.75
C ALA A 43 -0.80 -39.34 4.51
N GLU A 44 -0.98 -38.52 3.48
CA GLU A 44 -1.58 -38.89 2.17
C GLU A 44 -0.73 -39.94 1.43
N GLN A 45 0.60 -39.92 1.57
CA GLN A 45 1.49 -40.99 1.05
C GLN A 45 1.27 -42.37 1.69
N HIS A 46 0.58 -42.44 2.84
CA HIS A 46 0.33 -43.67 3.58
C HIS A 46 -1.16 -44.05 3.67
N ILE A 47 -2.06 -43.22 3.13
CA ILE A 47 -3.51 -43.37 3.27
C ILE A 47 -4.16 -42.95 1.94
N SER A 48 -4.84 -43.88 1.26
CA SER A 48 -5.53 -43.64 -0.02
C SER A 48 -6.77 -42.75 0.12
N MET A 49 -6.56 -41.47 0.41
CA MET A 49 -7.57 -40.45 0.69
C MET A 49 -7.08 -39.09 0.20
N ASP A 50 -7.90 -38.37 -0.57
CA ASP A 50 -7.59 -37.00 -0.98
C ASP A 50 -7.70 -36.03 0.20
N LEU A 51 -6.53 -35.67 0.74
CA LEU A 51 -6.31 -34.69 1.78
C LEU A 51 -5.79 -33.36 1.19
N THR A 52 -5.09 -33.40 0.06
CA THR A 52 -4.63 -32.20 -0.68
C THR A 52 -5.80 -31.32 -1.10
N HIS A 53 -6.86 -31.87 -1.69
CA HIS A 53 -8.08 -31.13 -2.03
C HIS A 53 -8.80 -30.64 -0.77
N GLY A 54 -8.84 -31.48 0.28
CA GLY A 54 -9.44 -31.10 1.56
C GLY A 54 -8.75 -29.91 2.26
N ILE A 55 -7.43 -29.77 2.14
CA ILE A 55 -6.71 -28.58 2.60
C ILE A 55 -7.12 -27.36 1.77
N ARG A 56 -7.26 -27.49 0.45
CA ARG A 56 -7.72 -26.39 -0.43
C ARG A 56 -9.15 -25.96 -0.10
N GLU A 57 -10.06 -26.91 0.16
CA GLU A 57 -11.43 -26.63 0.64
C GLU A 57 -11.39 -25.81 1.94
N VAL A 58 -10.59 -26.23 2.94
CA VAL A 58 -10.49 -25.53 4.23
C VAL A 58 -9.86 -24.15 4.10
N LEU A 59 -8.76 -24.01 3.35
CA LEU A 59 -8.10 -22.71 3.12
C LEU A 59 -9.03 -21.76 2.37
N LEU A 60 -9.68 -22.22 1.30
CA LEU A 60 -10.63 -21.41 0.53
C LEU A 60 -11.83 -20.98 1.39
N ALA A 61 -12.40 -21.89 2.19
CA ALA A 61 -13.54 -21.58 3.06
C ALA A 61 -13.21 -20.62 4.20
N GLU A 62 -11.95 -20.54 4.64
CA GLU A 62 -11.48 -19.56 5.63
C GLU A 62 -10.95 -18.26 4.99
N ALA A 63 -10.57 -18.30 3.72
CA ALA A 63 -10.14 -17.13 2.94
C ALA A 63 -11.30 -16.35 2.29
N PHE A 64 -12.38 -17.03 1.92
CA PHE A 64 -13.47 -16.51 1.10
C PHE A 64 -14.17 -15.28 1.72
N SER A 65 -14.28 -14.21 0.94
CA SER A 65 -14.85 -12.92 1.35
C SER A 65 -16.15 -12.54 0.64
N GLY A 66 -16.65 -13.42 -0.24
CA GLY A 66 -17.71 -13.11 -1.21
C GLY A 66 -17.16 -13.10 -2.65
N PRO A 67 -17.96 -12.69 -3.64
CA PRO A 67 -17.49 -12.42 -4.99
C PRO A 67 -16.53 -11.22 -4.99
N VAL A 68 -15.32 -11.40 -5.54
CA VAL A 68 -14.34 -10.31 -5.76
C VAL A 68 -15.00 -9.13 -6.47
N SER A 69 -14.96 -7.97 -5.82
CA SER A 69 -15.75 -6.77 -6.11
C SER A 69 -15.48 -6.18 -7.50
N SER A 70 -14.23 -6.27 -7.96
CA SER A 70 -13.80 -5.78 -9.27
C SER A 70 -14.10 -6.73 -10.44
N LEU A 71 -14.26 -8.03 -10.17
CA LEU A 71 -14.44 -9.08 -11.19
C LEU A 71 -15.91 -9.49 -11.39
N HIS A 72 -16.69 -9.59 -10.31
CA HIS A 72 -18.00 -10.25 -10.34
C HIS A 72 -19.17 -9.27 -10.22
N LEU A 73 -20.22 -9.50 -11.00
CA LEU A 73 -21.49 -8.79 -10.91
C LEU A 73 -22.58 -9.78 -10.47
N PHE A 74 -23.22 -9.53 -9.32
CA PHE A 74 -24.34 -10.35 -8.85
C PHE A 74 -25.49 -9.49 -8.28
N GLU A 75 -26.71 -9.78 -8.74
CA GLU A 75 -27.92 -9.15 -8.23
C GLU A 75 -28.34 -9.74 -6.87
N LYS A 76 -27.77 -9.17 -5.79
CA LYS A 76 -28.20 -9.12 -4.38
C LYS A 76 -27.06 -9.49 -3.42
N PRO A 77 -26.84 -8.70 -2.36
CA PRO A 77 -26.15 -9.20 -1.17
C PRO A 77 -27.10 -10.11 -0.39
N SER A 78 -27.02 -11.42 -0.64
CA SER A 78 -27.35 -12.39 0.40
C SER A 78 -26.36 -12.25 1.56
N GLU A 79 -26.73 -12.71 2.77
CA GLU A 79 -25.81 -12.77 3.91
C GLU A 79 -24.71 -13.81 3.63
N GLN A 80 -23.63 -13.37 2.97
CA GLN A 80 -22.50 -14.20 2.60
C GLN A 80 -21.61 -14.42 3.83
N LEU A 81 -21.57 -15.65 4.33
CA LEU A 81 -20.63 -16.03 5.38
C LEU A 81 -19.20 -15.84 4.85
N THR A 82 -18.50 -14.83 5.38
CA THR A 82 -17.05 -14.68 5.20
C THR A 82 -16.35 -15.81 5.96
N GLY A 83 -15.24 -16.30 5.43
CA GLY A 83 -14.28 -17.09 6.18
C GLY A 83 -13.82 -16.35 7.45
N SER A 84 -13.83 -17.05 8.58
CA SER A 84 -13.59 -16.44 9.89
C SER A 84 -12.15 -15.95 10.03
N ALA A 85 -11.20 -16.63 9.38
CA ALA A 85 -9.81 -16.18 9.30
C ALA A 85 -9.66 -14.84 8.56
N THR A 86 -10.15 -14.73 7.32
CA THR A 86 -10.09 -13.47 6.55
C THR A 86 -10.77 -12.31 7.28
N GLU A 87 -11.92 -12.55 7.91
CA GLU A 87 -12.62 -11.56 8.74
C GLU A 87 -11.74 -11.06 9.89
N VAL A 88 -11.19 -11.98 10.69
CA VAL A 88 -10.32 -11.64 11.83
C VAL A 88 -9.12 -10.79 11.41
N VAL A 89 -8.44 -11.15 10.32
CA VAL A 89 -7.21 -10.46 9.91
C VAL A 89 -7.50 -9.11 9.28
N CYS A 90 -8.51 -9.00 8.41
CA CYS A 90 -8.85 -7.73 7.77
C CYS A 90 -9.38 -6.71 8.80
N ASN A 91 -10.23 -7.15 9.73
CA ASN A 91 -10.71 -6.29 10.81
C ASN A 91 -9.54 -5.77 11.66
N TRP A 92 -8.56 -6.63 11.98
CA TRP A 92 -7.38 -6.25 12.75
C TRP A 92 -6.56 -5.14 12.09
N TYR A 93 -6.23 -5.26 10.80
CA TYR A 93 -5.48 -4.24 10.07
C TYR A 93 -6.22 -2.91 10.03
N ILE A 94 -7.54 -2.94 9.79
CA ILE A 94 -8.39 -1.74 9.74
C ILE A 94 -8.47 -1.03 11.09
N GLU A 95 -8.65 -1.77 12.19
CA GLU A 95 -8.78 -1.20 13.53
C GLU A 95 -7.45 -0.67 14.09
N ASN A 96 -6.34 -1.36 13.80
CA ASN A 96 -5.07 -1.14 14.50
C ASN A 96 -3.99 -0.43 13.68
N ILE A 97 -3.99 -0.57 12.35
CA ILE A 97 -3.03 0.12 11.46
C ILE A 97 -3.68 1.33 10.79
N ILE A 98 -4.87 1.17 10.21
CA ILE A 98 -5.50 2.25 9.44
C ILE A 98 -6.14 3.29 10.37
N LYS A 99 -6.95 2.85 11.34
CA LYS A 99 -7.69 3.73 12.27
C LYS A 99 -6.98 4.06 13.59
N ASP A 100 -5.82 3.44 13.85
CA ASP A 100 -5.05 3.48 15.11
C ASP A 100 -5.91 3.61 16.39
N ILE A 101 -6.91 2.73 16.55
CA ILE A 101 -7.84 2.76 17.70
C ILE A 101 -7.09 2.60 19.04
N SER A 102 -5.89 2.01 19.00
CA SER A 102 -5.02 1.83 20.16
C SER A 102 -4.21 3.07 20.58
N GLY A 103 -4.08 4.08 19.70
CA GLY A 103 -3.17 5.21 19.92
C GLY A 103 -1.70 4.77 20.00
N ALA A 104 -1.29 3.86 19.11
CA ALA A 104 0.08 3.37 19.00
C ALA A 104 1.00 4.37 18.27
N GLY A 105 0.46 5.39 17.62
CA GLY A 105 1.19 6.39 16.85
C GLY A 105 1.70 5.77 15.56
N ILE A 106 0.77 5.38 14.67
CA ILE A 106 1.08 4.79 13.36
C ILE A 106 1.69 5.86 12.42
N LEU A 107 2.87 5.59 11.88
CA LEU A 107 3.62 6.48 10.99
C LEU A 107 4.03 5.78 9.69
N PHE A 108 3.60 6.31 8.54
CA PHE A 108 4.04 5.78 7.24
C PHE A 108 5.52 6.12 6.98
N THR A 109 6.31 5.14 6.56
CA THR A 109 7.75 5.30 6.31
C THR A 109 8.10 4.98 4.84
N PRO A 110 8.06 5.98 3.93
CA PRO A 110 8.34 5.79 2.51
C PRO A 110 9.65 5.03 2.22
N MET A 111 10.75 5.40 2.90
CA MET A 111 12.09 4.80 2.68
C MET A 111 12.21 3.33 3.08
N HIS A 112 11.19 2.76 3.74
CA HIS A 112 11.17 1.36 4.14
C HIS A 112 9.92 0.61 3.65
N LYS A 113 9.05 1.26 2.86
CA LYS A 113 7.78 0.70 2.34
C LYS A 113 6.95 -0.03 3.42
N CYS A 114 6.83 0.59 4.59
CA CYS A 114 6.09 0.02 5.72
C CYS A 114 5.50 1.11 6.63
N PHE A 115 4.63 0.71 7.56
CA PHE A 115 4.15 1.54 8.64
C PHE A 115 4.88 1.19 9.94
N LYS A 116 5.32 2.21 10.66
CA LYS A 116 5.94 2.09 11.98
C LYS A 116 4.96 2.50 13.07
N SER A 117 5.22 2.10 14.30
CA SER A 117 4.42 2.51 15.45
C SER A 117 5.32 2.95 16.59
N THR A 118 4.92 3.98 17.33
CA THR A 118 5.67 4.44 18.52
C THR A 118 5.51 3.50 19.72
N ARG A 119 4.47 2.67 19.71
CA ARG A 119 4.15 1.65 20.73
C ARG A 119 3.84 0.31 20.05
N PRO A 120 3.89 -0.82 20.77
CA PRO A 120 3.37 -2.08 20.26
C PRO A 120 1.90 -1.96 19.91
N VAL A 121 1.56 -2.42 18.71
CA VAL A 121 0.22 -2.73 18.24
C VAL A 121 -0.08 -4.14 18.73
N GLY A 122 -0.69 -4.22 19.91
CA GLY A 122 -0.85 -5.45 20.67
C GLY A 122 0.49 -6.17 20.91
N GLY A 123 0.72 -7.28 20.21
CA GLY A 123 1.90 -8.13 20.37
C GLY A 123 3.18 -7.65 19.67
N TYR A 124 3.08 -6.75 18.68
CA TYR A 124 4.19 -6.40 17.78
C TYR A 124 4.21 -4.90 17.43
N PHE A 125 5.34 -4.35 16.98
CA PHE A 125 5.33 -3.03 16.33
C PHE A 125 4.76 -3.17 14.90
N ALA A 126 4.11 -2.12 14.37
CA ALA A 126 3.46 -2.16 13.05
C ALA A 126 4.39 -2.59 11.91
N GLU A 127 5.69 -2.28 12.02
CA GLU A 127 6.72 -2.67 11.05
C GLU A 127 6.95 -4.19 10.96
N SER A 128 6.53 -4.95 11.97
CA SER A 128 6.59 -6.42 11.97
C SER A 128 5.40 -7.10 11.28
N VAL A 129 4.42 -6.34 10.77
CA VAL A 129 3.22 -6.85 10.08
C VAL A 129 2.82 -6.06 8.83
N THR A 130 3.41 -4.88 8.61
CA THR A 130 3.16 -4.00 7.45
C THR A 130 4.38 -3.82 6.53
N ASP A 131 5.50 -4.46 6.82
CA ASP A 131 6.59 -4.64 5.84
C ASP A 131 6.04 -5.36 4.60
N LEU A 132 6.52 -5.00 3.41
CA LEU A 132 6.11 -5.57 2.13
C LEU A 132 6.16 -7.10 2.14
N ARG A 133 7.13 -7.69 2.86
CA ARG A 133 7.27 -9.15 3.03
C ARG A 133 6.15 -9.79 3.85
N GLU A 134 5.64 -9.09 4.85
CA GLU A 134 4.51 -9.56 5.68
C GLU A 134 3.19 -9.39 4.93
N LEU A 135 3.04 -8.32 4.15
CA LEU A 135 1.91 -8.15 3.24
C LEU A 135 1.89 -9.24 2.14
N GLN A 136 3.04 -9.55 1.54
CA GLN A 136 3.15 -10.68 0.61
C GLN A 136 2.75 -12.02 1.28
N ALA A 137 3.20 -12.27 2.52
CA ALA A 137 2.81 -13.48 3.26
C ALA A 137 1.30 -13.53 3.54
N PHE A 138 0.68 -12.40 3.93
CA PHE A 138 -0.78 -12.28 4.05
C PHE A 138 -1.49 -12.66 2.74
N ILE A 139 -1.00 -12.15 1.60
CA ILE A 139 -1.59 -12.41 0.29
C ILE A 139 -1.37 -13.87 -0.17
N ARG A 140 -0.22 -14.49 0.13
CA ARG A 140 0.00 -15.92 -0.13
C ARG A 140 -0.90 -16.83 0.71
N ILE A 141 -1.37 -16.38 1.88
CA ILE A 141 -2.33 -17.12 2.74
C ILE A 141 -3.78 -16.94 2.28
N PHE A 142 -4.21 -15.70 2.01
CA PHE A 142 -5.63 -15.37 1.79
C PHE A 142 -6.01 -15.09 0.33
N GLY A 143 -5.02 -14.95 -0.56
CA GLY A 143 -5.20 -14.66 -1.97
C GLY A 143 -5.95 -13.36 -2.25
N GLY A 144 -6.49 -13.25 -3.46
CA GLY A 144 -7.29 -12.10 -3.89
C GLY A 144 -8.55 -11.85 -3.04
N TYR A 145 -9.08 -12.87 -2.35
CA TYR A 145 -10.23 -12.70 -1.43
C TYR A 145 -9.86 -11.89 -0.19
N GLY A 146 -8.67 -12.09 0.37
CA GLY A 146 -8.15 -11.28 1.48
C GLY A 146 -7.85 -9.84 1.04
N VAL A 147 -7.26 -9.67 -0.14
CA VAL A 147 -7.00 -8.35 -0.74
C VAL A 147 -8.31 -7.58 -0.97
N ASP A 148 -9.28 -8.17 -1.67
CA ASP A 148 -10.56 -7.51 -2.00
C ASP A 148 -11.38 -7.12 -0.76
N ARG A 149 -11.34 -7.93 0.31
CA ARG A 149 -11.97 -7.53 1.58
C ARG A 149 -11.24 -6.34 2.22
N LEU A 150 -9.91 -6.36 2.26
CA LEU A 150 -9.13 -5.31 2.91
C LEU A 150 -9.24 -3.99 2.13
N ASP A 151 -9.10 -4.03 0.81
CA ASP A 151 -9.40 -2.93 -0.13
C ASP A 151 -10.79 -2.35 0.13
N ARG A 152 -11.85 -3.17 0.08
CA ARG A 152 -13.22 -2.70 0.33
C ARG A 152 -13.39 -2.05 1.70
N MET A 153 -12.80 -2.61 2.77
CA MET A 153 -12.87 -2.00 4.11
C MET A 153 -12.08 -0.69 4.21
N MET A 154 -11.00 -0.52 3.44
CA MET A 154 -10.26 0.74 3.33
C MET A 154 -11.01 1.77 2.47
N LYS A 155 -11.70 1.34 1.41
CA LYS A 155 -12.62 2.17 0.60
C LYS A 155 -13.79 2.67 1.43
N GLU A 156 -14.45 1.81 2.20
CA GLU A 156 -15.54 2.18 3.14
C GLU A 156 -15.10 3.23 4.16
N HIS A 157 -13.86 3.13 4.69
CA HIS A 157 -13.31 4.12 5.60
C HIS A 157 -12.91 5.42 4.89
N THR A 158 -12.24 5.34 3.75
CA THR A 158 -11.80 6.51 2.97
C THR A 158 -13.00 7.29 2.42
N ALA A 159 -14.06 6.59 2.01
CA ALA A 159 -15.35 7.18 1.66
C ALA A 159 -15.91 8.07 2.77
N ALA A 160 -15.82 7.65 4.04
CA ALA A 160 -16.25 8.48 5.16
C ALA A 160 -15.40 9.76 5.29
N LEU A 161 -14.07 9.65 5.13
CA LEU A 161 -13.15 10.80 5.17
C LEU A 161 -13.38 11.78 4.00
N LEU A 162 -13.60 11.27 2.78
CA LEU A 162 -13.95 12.09 1.61
C LEU A 162 -15.30 12.81 1.78
N ASN A 163 -16.28 12.19 2.44
CA ASN A 163 -17.55 12.84 2.78
C ASN A 163 -17.40 13.89 3.89
N CYS A 164 -16.47 13.72 4.82
CA CYS A 164 -16.09 14.79 5.76
C CYS A 164 -15.45 15.96 5.02
N ILE A 165 -14.55 15.71 4.06
CA ILE A 165 -13.94 16.76 3.22
C ILE A 165 -14.99 17.49 2.36
N ASP A 166 -15.94 16.76 1.73
CA ASP A 166 -17.09 17.36 1.02
C ASP A 166 -17.91 18.29 1.92
N THR A 167 -18.20 17.84 3.13
CA THR A 167 -18.96 18.60 4.13
C THR A 167 -18.22 19.88 4.53
N SER A 168 -16.90 19.80 4.77
CA SER A 168 -16.04 20.93 5.11
C SER A 168 -15.82 21.91 3.95
N LEU A 169 -15.83 21.45 2.70
CA LEU A 169 -15.83 22.31 1.50
C LEU A 169 -17.13 23.13 1.41
N ARG A 170 -18.27 22.48 1.62
CA ARG A 170 -19.60 23.13 1.58
C ARG A 170 -19.78 24.13 2.73
N SER A 171 -19.42 23.76 3.96
CA SER A 171 -19.61 24.63 5.14
C SER A 171 -18.73 25.88 5.11
N ASN A 172 -17.55 25.79 4.47
CA ASN A 172 -16.63 26.92 4.31
C ASN A 172 -16.75 27.64 2.96
N ARG A 173 -17.73 27.33 2.11
CA ARG A 173 -17.78 27.78 0.71
C ARG A 173 -17.58 29.29 0.55
N GLU A 174 -18.38 30.10 1.23
CA GLU A 174 -18.34 31.57 1.12
C GLU A 174 -16.98 32.14 1.60
N VAL A 175 -16.42 31.55 2.66
CA VAL A 175 -15.08 31.90 3.17
C VAL A 175 -14.00 31.52 2.15
N LEU A 176 -14.10 30.35 1.53
CA LEU A 176 -13.16 29.90 0.49
C LEU A 176 -13.26 30.73 -0.80
N GLU A 177 -14.43 31.27 -1.14
CA GLU A 177 -14.58 32.25 -2.23
C GLU A 177 -13.91 33.59 -1.89
N SER A 178 -14.00 34.06 -0.63
CA SER A 178 -13.27 35.24 -0.14
C SER A 178 -11.75 35.02 -0.09
N VAL A 179 -11.30 33.84 0.36
CA VAL A 179 -9.88 33.44 0.32
C VAL A 179 -9.39 33.37 -1.13
N ALA A 180 -10.18 32.83 -2.06
CA ALA A 180 -9.82 32.82 -3.48
C ALA A 180 -9.69 34.23 -4.05
N GLY A 181 -10.63 35.13 -3.76
CA GLY A 181 -10.57 36.54 -4.15
C GLY A 181 -9.30 37.23 -3.66
N SER A 182 -9.04 37.18 -2.36
CA SER A 182 -7.87 37.81 -1.73
C SER A 182 -6.53 37.19 -2.16
N MET A 183 -6.50 35.89 -2.48
CA MET A 183 -5.34 35.24 -3.11
C MET A 183 -5.05 35.78 -4.52
N HIS A 184 -6.06 36.16 -5.31
CA HIS A 184 -5.88 36.76 -6.64
C HIS A 184 -5.62 38.27 -6.62
N THR A 185 -6.15 39.03 -5.65
CA THR A 185 -5.79 40.45 -5.46
C THR A 185 -4.36 40.62 -4.94
N GLY A 186 -3.87 39.64 -4.18
CA GLY A 186 -2.55 39.69 -3.55
C GLY A 186 -2.51 40.49 -2.24
N ASP A 187 -3.67 40.88 -1.69
CA ASP A 187 -3.71 41.52 -0.37
C ASP A 187 -3.40 40.48 0.72
N ARG A 188 -2.18 40.58 1.26
CA ARG A 188 -1.70 39.73 2.34
C ARG A 188 -2.61 39.78 3.57
N ILE A 189 -3.10 40.96 3.96
CA ILE A 189 -3.85 41.21 5.20
C ILE A 189 -5.27 40.67 5.05
N GLU A 190 -5.92 40.93 3.91
CA GLU A 190 -7.24 40.38 3.59
C GLU A 190 -7.20 38.85 3.57
N ARG A 191 -6.25 38.26 2.86
CA ARG A 191 -6.04 36.80 2.81
C ARG A 191 -5.74 36.22 4.18
N GLU A 192 -4.87 36.84 4.97
CA GLU A 192 -4.59 36.42 6.34
C GLU A 192 -5.83 36.51 7.26
N ALA A 193 -6.75 37.43 7.02
CA ALA A 193 -7.99 37.56 7.78
C ALA A 193 -9.05 36.55 7.31
N ALA A 194 -9.12 36.27 6.01
CA ALA A 194 -10.05 35.29 5.42
C ALA A 194 -9.65 33.84 5.76
N SER A 195 -8.35 33.48 5.67
CA SER A 195 -7.89 32.14 6.07
C SER A 195 -8.11 31.84 7.56
N LYS A 196 -8.16 32.86 8.43
CA LYS A 196 -8.48 32.73 9.86
C LYS A 196 -9.99 32.54 10.14
N GLN A 197 -10.86 32.66 9.13
CA GLN A 197 -12.30 32.41 9.24
C GLN A 197 -12.69 30.98 8.82
N ILE A 198 -11.76 30.19 8.27
CA ILE A 198 -12.03 28.79 7.88
C ILE A 198 -12.24 27.96 9.15
N LEU A 199 -13.41 27.35 9.25
CA LEU A 199 -13.82 26.50 10.37
C LEU A 199 -13.12 25.14 10.31
N ASP A 200 -12.67 24.67 11.48
CA ASP A 200 -12.10 23.34 11.72
C ASP A 200 -10.93 22.94 10.80
N LEU A 201 -10.14 23.92 10.31
CA LEU A 201 -9.02 23.73 9.37
C LEU A 201 -8.08 22.57 9.76
N ASP A 202 -7.67 22.50 11.02
CA ASP A 202 -6.76 21.46 11.54
C ASP A 202 -7.43 20.07 11.56
N THR A 203 -8.75 20.00 11.74
CA THR A 203 -9.55 18.77 11.64
C THR A 203 -9.63 18.28 10.19
N VAL A 204 -9.79 19.20 9.23
CA VAL A 204 -9.77 18.85 7.79
C VAL A 204 -8.39 18.35 7.37
N ILE A 205 -7.31 18.96 7.87
CA ILE A 205 -5.94 18.45 7.70
C ILE A 205 -5.81 17.03 8.27
N GLY A 206 -6.44 16.75 9.42
CA GLY A 206 -6.56 15.41 9.99
C GLY A 206 -7.21 14.42 9.03
N PHE A 207 -8.44 14.68 8.58
CA PHE A 207 -9.16 13.79 7.63
C PHE A 207 -8.37 13.54 6.34
N CYS A 208 -7.75 14.58 5.78
CA CYS A 208 -6.91 14.45 4.59
C CYS A 208 -5.64 13.62 4.87
N THR A 209 -5.06 13.72 6.07
CA THR A 209 -3.87 12.94 6.46
C THR A 209 -4.21 11.46 6.66
N GLU A 210 -5.33 11.16 7.33
CA GLU A 210 -5.86 9.79 7.51
C GLU A 210 -6.18 9.13 6.15
N ALA A 211 -6.84 9.85 5.25
CA ALA A 211 -7.11 9.36 3.89
C ALA A 211 -5.80 9.11 3.11
N GLY A 212 -4.79 9.95 3.32
CA GLY A 212 -3.44 9.75 2.79
C GLY A 212 -2.73 8.51 3.36
N GLN A 213 -2.99 8.15 4.62
CA GLN A 213 -2.48 6.91 5.23
C GLN A 213 -3.17 5.67 4.64
N ALA A 214 -4.49 5.73 4.40
CA ALA A 214 -5.21 4.66 3.72
C ALA A 214 -4.66 4.44 2.30
N LEU A 215 -4.48 5.51 1.52
CA LEU A 215 -3.84 5.47 0.19
C LEU A 215 -2.42 4.89 0.23
N ALA A 216 -1.62 5.29 1.21
CA ALA A 216 -0.26 4.77 1.38
C ALA A 216 -0.24 3.27 1.77
N PHE A 217 -1.29 2.77 2.43
CA PHE A 217 -1.41 1.34 2.75
C PHE A 217 -1.94 0.53 1.54
N ASP A 218 -2.96 1.01 0.83
CA ASP A 218 -3.46 0.31 -0.37
C ASP A 218 -2.37 0.17 -1.43
N GLN A 219 -1.51 1.19 -1.59
CA GLN A 219 -0.34 1.11 -2.47
C GLN A 219 0.62 -0.03 -2.10
N LEU A 220 0.87 -0.26 -0.80
CA LEU A 220 1.73 -1.35 -0.34
C LEU A 220 1.03 -2.72 -0.51
N LEU A 221 -0.28 -2.76 -0.29
CA LEU A 221 -1.10 -3.96 -0.50
C LEU A 221 -1.11 -4.35 -2.00
N ALA A 222 -1.30 -3.38 -2.89
CA ALA A 222 -1.27 -3.53 -4.34
C ALA A 222 0.13 -3.91 -4.87
N GLU A 223 1.20 -3.31 -4.33
CA GLU A 223 2.58 -3.72 -4.68
C GLU A 223 2.87 -5.16 -4.23
N ALA A 224 2.48 -5.53 -3.02
CA ALA A 224 2.61 -6.91 -2.53
C ALA A 224 1.76 -7.89 -3.34
N ALA A 225 0.55 -7.48 -3.78
CA ALA A 225 -0.33 -8.29 -4.61
C ALA A 225 0.23 -8.49 -6.02
N GLY A 226 0.83 -7.46 -6.61
CA GLY A 226 1.54 -7.54 -7.89
C GLY A 226 2.67 -8.57 -7.84
N VAL A 227 3.55 -8.48 -6.83
CA VAL A 227 4.67 -9.43 -6.66
C VAL A 227 4.17 -10.87 -6.47
N VAL A 228 3.17 -11.10 -5.62
CA VAL A 228 2.64 -12.46 -5.39
C VAL A 228 1.90 -13.01 -6.62
N LEU A 229 1.25 -12.16 -7.42
CA LEU A 229 0.62 -12.57 -8.67
C LEU A 229 1.64 -12.84 -9.79
N GLU A 230 2.74 -12.09 -9.85
CA GLU A 230 3.85 -12.34 -10.78
C GLU A 230 4.59 -13.64 -10.43
N GLU A 231 4.83 -13.91 -9.14
CA GLU A 231 5.36 -15.19 -8.65
C GLU A 231 4.42 -16.38 -8.94
N GLY A 232 3.12 -16.23 -8.63
CA GLY A 232 2.16 -17.34 -8.63
C GLY A 232 1.45 -17.60 -9.95
N ALA A 233 1.26 -16.57 -10.78
CA ALA A 233 0.56 -16.65 -12.06
C ALA A 233 1.07 -15.61 -13.09
N PRO A 234 2.36 -15.68 -13.50
CA PRO A 234 3.00 -14.65 -14.32
C PRO A 234 2.30 -14.36 -15.66
N LEU A 235 1.62 -15.35 -16.25
CA LEU A 235 0.82 -15.14 -17.47
C LEU A 235 -0.41 -14.26 -17.24
N ILE A 236 -1.02 -14.30 -16.05
CA ILE A 236 -2.16 -13.45 -15.69
C ILE A 236 -1.67 -12.03 -15.38
N TYR A 237 -0.58 -11.89 -14.63
CA TYR A 237 0.05 -10.60 -14.37
C TYR A 237 0.49 -9.90 -15.68
N SER A 238 1.19 -10.62 -16.56
CA SER A 238 1.62 -10.12 -17.87
C SER A 238 0.43 -9.76 -18.78
N LEU A 239 -0.68 -10.50 -18.71
CA LEU A 239 -1.91 -10.15 -19.42
C LEU A 239 -2.52 -8.85 -18.89
N LEU A 240 -2.66 -8.68 -17.58
CA LEU A 240 -3.20 -7.45 -16.97
C LEU A 240 -2.31 -6.24 -17.27
N ALA A 241 -1.01 -6.32 -16.98
CA ALA A 241 -0.04 -5.26 -17.23
C ALA A 241 0.18 -4.98 -18.73
N GLY A 242 -0.13 -5.94 -19.61
CA GLY A 242 -0.19 -5.76 -21.05
C GLY A 242 -1.46 -5.04 -21.50
N VAL A 243 -2.63 -5.46 -21.03
CA VAL A 243 -3.94 -4.88 -21.40
C VAL A 243 -4.05 -3.44 -20.96
N VAL A 244 -3.63 -3.09 -19.73
CA VAL A 244 -3.69 -1.70 -19.21
C VAL A 244 -2.96 -0.71 -20.11
N LYS A 245 -1.84 -1.10 -20.73
CA LYS A 245 -1.03 -0.25 -21.62
C LYS A 245 -1.66 -0.02 -23.01
N HIS A 246 -2.70 -0.77 -23.35
CA HIS A 246 -3.38 -0.73 -24.65
C HIS A 246 -4.89 -0.52 -24.53
N ILE A 247 -5.41 -0.28 -23.32
CA ILE A 247 -6.80 0.11 -23.09
C ILE A 247 -7.03 1.50 -23.70
N PRO A 248 -8.10 1.71 -24.50
CA PRO A 248 -8.40 3.02 -25.04
C PRO A 248 -8.88 3.96 -23.93
N GLU A 249 -8.31 5.17 -23.88
CA GLU A 249 -8.52 6.12 -22.77
C GLU A 249 -9.75 7.01 -22.96
N GLU A 250 -10.84 6.42 -23.45
CA GLU A 250 -12.11 7.07 -23.73
C GLU A 250 -12.78 7.61 -22.45
N MET A 251 -13.38 8.80 -22.53
CA MET A 251 -14.23 9.38 -21.47
C MET A 251 -15.65 9.64 -22.04
N PRO A 252 -16.73 9.13 -21.42
CA PRO A 252 -16.77 8.27 -20.23
C PRO A 252 -16.23 6.85 -20.48
N GLU A 253 -15.50 6.30 -19.51
CA GLU A 253 -14.90 4.97 -19.66
C GLU A 253 -15.97 3.87 -19.55
N LYS A 254 -16.00 2.93 -20.50
CA LYS A 254 -16.95 1.80 -20.48
C LYS A 254 -16.80 0.98 -19.19
N ARG A 255 -17.92 0.52 -18.60
CA ARG A 255 -17.95 -0.19 -17.29
C ARG A 255 -17.04 -1.42 -17.22
N GLU A 256 -16.82 -2.06 -18.37
CA GLU A 256 -15.97 -3.23 -18.54
C GLU A 256 -14.50 -2.85 -18.42
N ILE A 257 -14.12 -1.70 -18.99
CA ILE A 257 -12.77 -1.16 -18.96
C ILE A 257 -12.44 -0.66 -17.55
N ARG A 258 -13.34 0.09 -16.91
CA ARG A 258 -13.23 0.50 -15.50
C ARG A 258 -12.98 -0.68 -14.56
N ARG A 259 -13.66 -1.81 -14.78
CA ARG A 259 -13.44 -3.04 -13.99
C ARG A 259 -12.06 -3.66 -14.23
N ILE A 260 -11.60 -3.77 -15.47
CA ILE A 260 -10.24 -4.27 -15.79
C ILE A 260 -9.17 -3.35 -15.18
N ARG A 261 -9.37 -2.03 -15.25
CA ARG A 261 -8.52 -1.02 -14.62
C ARG A 261 -8.47 -1.18 -13.10
N GLY A 262 -9.62 -1.40 -12.45
CA GLY A 262 -9.71 -1.70 -11.01
C GLY A 262 -8.96 -2.98 -10.60
N VAL A 263 -9.13 -4.07 -11.35
CA VAL A 263 -8.38 -5.33 -11.14
C VAL A 263 -6.87 -5.10 -11.25
N ALA A 264 -6.44 -4.36 -12.28
CA ALA A 264 -5.03 -4.00 -12.46
C ALA A 264 -4.51 -3.08 -11.35
N ASN A 265 -5.35 -2.19 -10.81
CA ASN A 265 -4.97 -1.28 -9.74
C ASN A 265 -4.69 -2.03 -8.44
N SER A 266 -5.53 -3.02 -8.09
CA SER A 266 -5.34 -3.91 -6.92
C SER A 266 -4.10 -4.82 -6.99
N VAL A 267 -3.34 -4.80 -8.09
CA VAL A 267 -2.08 -5.54 -8.26
C VAL A 267 -0.92 -4.64 -8.71
N GLY A 268 -1.04 -3.31 -8.53
CA GLY A 268 0.04 -2.35 -8.79
C GLY A 268 0.44 -2.21 -10.26
N ALA A 269 -0.39 -2.68 -11.21
CA ALA A 269 -0.10 -2.64 -12.64
C ALA A 269 -0.51 -1.32 -13.32
N VAL A 270 -1.12 -0.39 -12.56
CA VAL A 270 -1.53 0.95 -12.99
C VAL A 270 -0.51 1.98 -12.49
N VAL A 271 -0.16 2.96 -13.32
CA VAL A 271 0.89 3.96 -13.02
C VAL A 271 0.44 5.00 -11.98
N ASP A 272 -0.79 5.48 -12.08
CA ASP A 272 -1.40 6.43 -11.15
C ASP A 272 -2.42 5.72 -10.25
N HIS A 273 -1.89 4.93 -9.33
CA HIS A 273 -2.68 4.03 -8.48
C HIS A 273 -3.66 4.78 -7.56
N ASP A 274 -3.20 5.85 -6.90
CA ASP A 274 -3.98 6.58 -5.92
C ASP A 274 -5.21 7.27 -6.55
N SER A 275 -5.01 7.93 -7.69
CA SER A 275 -6.05 8.74 -8.31
C SER A 275 -7.19 7.88 -8.87
N GLU A 276 -6.85 6.71 -9.43
CA GLU A 276 -7.85 5.73 -9.89
C GLU A 276 -8.59 5.07 -8.70
N TRP A 277 -7.93 4.88 -7.56
CA TRP A 277 -8.56 4.38 -6.34
C TRP A 277 -9.54 5.40 -5.74
N VAL A 278 -9.12 6.66 -5.60
CA VAL A 278 -10.01 7.77 -5.17
C VAL A 278 -11.15 7.99 -6.16
N ARG A 279 -10.89 7.90 -7.47
CA ARG A 279 -11.94 7.96 -8.50
C ARG A 279 -13.01 6.89 -8.26
N SER A 280 -12.62 5.61 -8.09
CA SER A 280 -13.58 4.53 -7.81
C SER A 280 -14.47 4.86 -6.61
N ILE A 281 -13.86 5.31 -5.50
CA ILE A 281 -14.61 5.67 -4.28
C ILE A 281 -15.57 6.84 -4.54
N MET A 282 -15.11 7.90 -5.24
CA MET A 282 -15.94 9.08 -5.54
C MET A 282 -17.09 8.78 -6.51
N GLU A 283 -16.90 7.84 -7.45
CA GLU A 283 -17.98 7.33 -8.30
C GLU A 283 -19.01 6.54 -7.49
N GLU A 284 -18.56 5.62 -6.63
CA GLU A 284 -19.42 4.78 -5.80
C GLU A 284 -20.26 5.58 -4.78
N VAL A 285 -19.68 6.60 -4.13
CA VAL A 285 -20.41 7.41 -3.13
C VAL A 285 -21.13 8.63 -3.71
N GLY A 286 -20.98 8.92 -5.00
CA GLY A 286 -21.54 10.11 -5.62
C GLY A 286 -20.85 11.43 -5.23
N GLY A 287 -19.60 11.38 -4.75
CA GLY A 287 -18.78 12.55 -4.38
C GLY A 287 -18.46 13.46 -5.58
N ALA A 288 -17.88 14.65 -5.36
CA ALA A 288 -17.61 15.64 -6.42
C ALA A 288 -18.86 16.05 -7.24
N ASN A 289 -20.01 16.21 -6.58
CA ASN A 289 -21.29 16.57 -7.21
C ASN A 289 -21.64 18.08 -7.12
N ASP A 290 -20.79 18.88 -6.48
CA ASP A 290 -21.05 20.26 -6.11
C ASP A 290 -19.93 21.19 -6.58
N GLY A 291 -20.27 22.42 -6.97
CA GLY A 291 -19.29 23.40 -7.46
C GLY A 291 -18.22 23.78 -6.44
N SER A 292 -18.41 23.51 -5.14
CA SER A 292 -17.45 23.80 -4.07
C SER A 292 -16.16 23.00 -4.20
N TRP A 293 -16.15 21.89 -4.96
CA TRP A 293 -14.92 21.14 -5.27
C TRP A 293 -13.92 21.95 -6.11
N THR A 294 -14.38 22.95 -6.87
CA THR A 294 -13.48 23.89 -7.58
C THR A 294 -12.66 24.78 -6.62
N LEU A 295 -13.06 24.88 -5.35
CA LEU A 295 -12.37 25.63 -4.31
C LEU A 295 -11.27 24.82 -3.60
N LEU A 296 -11.13 23.52 -3.90
CA LEU A 296 -10.20 22.61 -3.26
C LEU A 296 -8.72 23.09 -3.29
N PRO A 297 -8.18 23.66 -4.38
CA PRO A 297 -6.81 24.21 -4.38
C PRO A 297 -6.59 25.35 -3.38
N TYR A 298 -7.62 26.16 -3.11
CA TYR A 298 -7.56 27.30 -2.17
C TYR A 298 -7.68 26.84 -0.72
N LEU A 299 -8.51 25.82 -0.44
CA LEU A 299 -8.55 25.13 0.85
C LEU A 299 -7.20 24.49 1.17
N PHE A 300 -6.62 23.75 0.21
CA PHE A 300 -5.31 23.12 0.38
C PHE A 300 -4.18 24.15 0.51
N ALA A 301 -4.21 25.26 -0.22
CA ALA A 301 -3.25 26.36 -0.03
C ALA A 301 -3.38 26.95 1.38
N SER A 302 -4.60 27.08 1.91
CA SER A 302 -4.86 27.55 3.28
C SER A 302 -4.33 26.61 4.37
N PHE A 303 -4.09 25.32 4.09
CA PHE A 303 -3.38 24.45 5.04
C PHE A 303 -1.98 24.98 5.39
N MET A 304 -1.36 25.82 4.54
CA MET A 304 -0.07 26.48 4.83
C MET A 304 -0.15 27.53 5.96
N THR A 305 -1.35 27.96 6.38
CA THR A 305 -1.54 28.86 7.53
C THR A 305 -1.85 28.13 8.84
N SER A 306 -1.96 26.79 8.84
CA SER A 306 -2.21 25.99 10.04
C SER A 306 -1.05 26.05 11.06
N ASN A 307 -1.36 25.86 12.33
CA ASN A 307 -0.35 25.73 13.39
C ASN A 307 0.38 24.38 13.38
N ILE A 308 -0.10 23.38 12.64
CA ILE A 308 0.52 22.03 12.56
C ILE A 308 1.99 22.08 12.14
N TRP A 309 2.34 23.05 11.30
CA TRP A 309 3.71 23.23 10.81
C TRP A 309 4.72 23.64 11.90
N ASN A 310 4.26 24.10 13.06
CA ASN A 310 5.15 24.42 14.18
C ASN A 310 5.71 23.15 14.87
N THR A 311 5.07 21.99 14.69
CA THR A 311 5.50 20.70 15.28
C THR A 311 5.93 19.66 14.23
N THR A 312 5.72 19.92 12.94
CA THR A 312 6.24 19.08 11.84
C THR A 312 7.77 19.06 11.83
N GLY A 313 8.34 17.86 11.94
CA GLY A 313 9.76 17.59 11.76
C GLY A 313 9.98 16.52 10.69
N PHE A 314 10.72 16.85 9.63
CA PHE A 314 11.13 15.90 8.59
C PHE A 314 12.28 15.01 9.09
N ASN A 315 12.25 13.71 8.78
CA ASN A 315 13.31 12.77 9.10
C ASN A 315 13.83 12.08 7.84
N VAL A 316 15.11 12.30 7.54
CA VAL A 316 15.82 11.75 6.37
C VAL A 316 15.79 10.22 6.34
N ASN A 317 15.89 9.55 7.50
CA ASN A 317 15.98 8.10 7.56
C ASN A 317 14.63 7.42 7.22
N THR A 318 13.51 8.11 7.44
CA THR A 318 12.17 7.63 7.06
C THR A 318 11.70 8.16 5.71
N GLY A 319 12.24 9.30 5.26
CA GLY A 319 11.77 10.03 4.07
C GLY A 319 10.41 10.70 4.26
N GLY A 320 10.05 11.02 5.51
CA GLY A 320 8.75 11.58 5.85
C GLY A 320 8.76 12.34 7.17
N PHE A 321 7.60 12.85 7.56
CA PHE A 321 7.41 13.69 8.73
C PHE A 321 6.93 12.90 9.95
N ASN A 322 7.24 13.42 11.14
CA ASN A 322 6.83 12.90 12.45
C ASN A 322 5.30 12.86 12.71
N ASN A 323 4.48 13.40 11.81
CA ASN A 323 3.03 13.53 11.93
C ASN A 323 2.27 13.09 10.65
N ASN A 324 2.89 12.29 9.78
CA ASN A 324 2.32 11.83 8.51
C ASN A 324 1.94 12.94 7.50
N ILE A 325 2.42 14.19 7.60
CA ILE A 325 2.02 15.22 6.63
C ILE A 325 2.56 14.97 5.19
N HIS A 326 3.45 14.00 4.97
CA HIS A 326 3.74 13.46 3.62
C HIS A 326 2.58 12.64 3.04
N CYS A 327 1.75 12.00 3.88
CA CYS A 327 0.50 11.36 3.47
C CYS A 327 -0.56 12.38 3.04
N LEU A 328 -0.60 13.57 3.68
CA LEU A 328 -1.44 14.69 3.22
C LEU A 328 -1.13 15.04 1.76
N ALA A 329 0.14 15.05 1.34
CA ALA A 329 0.51 15.31 -0.05
C ALA A 329 -0.05 14.25 -1.02
N ARG A 330 -0.01 12.96 -0.62
CA ARG A 330 -0.60 11.85 -1.38
C ARG A 330 -2.11 12.01 -1.55
N CYS A 331 -2.81 12.31 -0.46
CA CYS A 331 -4.24 12.62 -0.46
C CYS A 331 -4.56 13.82 -1.36
N MET A 332 -3.84 14.94 -1.21
CA MET A 332 -4.06 16.14 -2.02
C MET A 332 -3.88 15.87 -3.52
N SER A 333 -2.89 15.07 -3.91
CA SER A 333 -2.70 14.64 -5.29
C SER A 333 -3.92 13.87 -5.82
N ALA A 334 -4.28 12.80 -5.11
CA ALA A 334 -5.31 11.85 -5.54
C ALA A 334 -6.73 12.43 -5.50
N VAL A 335 -7.02 13.31 -4.53
CA VAL A 335 -8.35 13.92 -4.35
C VAL A 335 -8.63 15.01 -5.39
N ILE A 336 -7.64 15.84 -5.78
CA ILE A 336 -7.81 16.74 -6.94
C ILE A 336 -8.00 15.90 -8.21
N ALA A 337 -7.15 14.89 -8.45
CA ALA A 337 -7.24 14.08 -9.66
C ALA A 337 -8.59 13.33 -9.77
N GLY A 338 -8.98 12.58 -8.74
CA GLY A 338 -10.24 11.84 -8.69
C GLY A 338 -11.48 12.74 -8.80
N SER A 339 -11.52 13.88 -8.08
CA SER A 339 -12.68 14.79 -8.14
C SER A 339 -12.85 15.43 -9.52
N GLU A 340 -11.76 15.78 -10.19
CA GLU A 340 -11.78 16.34 -11.54
C GLU A 340 -12.16 15.29 -12.60
N PHE A 341 -11.66 14.05 -12.51
CA PHE A 341 -12.12 12.97 -13.40
C PHE A 341 -13.62 12.72 -13.27
N VAL A 342 -14.14 12.66 -12.03
CA VAL A 342 -15.58 12.45 -11.76
C VAL A 342 -16.43 13.64 -12.22
N ARG A 343 -15.95 14.88 -12.05
CA ARG A 343 -16.60 16.09 -12.57
C ARG A 343 -16.70 16.06 -14.10
N MET A 344 -15.57 15.83 -14.78
CA MET A 344 -15.50 15.82 -16.24
C MET A 344 -16.35 14.70 -16.86
N GLU A 345 -16.38 13.52 -16.25
CA GLU A 345 -17.23 12.43 -16.74
C GLU A 345 -18.73 12.79 -16.65
N ARG A 346 -19.16 13.37 -15.53
CA ARG A 346 -20.56 13.80 -15.35
C ARG A 346 -20.96 14.94 -16.27
N GLU A 347 -20.07 15.91 -16.51
CA GLU A 347 -20.30 16.95 -17.51
C GLU A 347 -20.50 16.36 -18.91
N HIS A 348 -19.72 15.33 -19.28
CA HIS A 348 -19.90 14.64 -20.57
C HIS A 348 -21.23 13.88 -20.63
N GLN A 349 -21.59 13.15 -19.57
CA GLN A 349 -22.89 12.46 -19.48
C GLN A 349 -24.08 13.43 -19.59
N GLN A 350 -24.00 14.60 -18.93
CA GLN A 350 -25.01 15.66 -19.05
C GLN A 350 -25.09 16.21 -20.47
N ARG A 351 -23.94 16.54 -21.10
CA ARG A 351 -23.89 17.03 -22.49
C ARG A 351 -24.51 16.03 -23.46
N GLN A 352 -24.22 14.73 -23.30
CA GLN A 352 -24.86 13.67 -24.10
C GLN A 352 -26.38 13.59 -23.87
N ALA A 353 -26.85 13.69 -22.62
CA ALA A 353 -28.29 13.66 -22.32
C ALA A 353 -29.07 14.80 -23.02
N PHE A 354 -28.48 15.99 -23.11
CA PHE A 354 -29.05 17.12 -23.86
C PHE A 354 -28.87 17.01 -25.40
N SER A 355 -27.92 16.22 -25.88
CA SER A 355 -27.57 16.11 -27.31
C SER A 355 -28.48 15.18 -28.14
N ASN A 356 -29.48 14.53 -27.51
CA ASN A 356 -30.38 13.53 -28.13
C ASN A 356 -31.32 14.06 -29.24
N GLY A 357 -31.04 15.22 -29.84
CA GLY A 357 -31.84 15.85 -30.89
C GLY A 357 -31.08 16.24 -32.17
N GLN A 358 -29.75 16.14 -32.22
CA GLN A 358 -28.97 16.49 -33.41
C GLN A 358 -27.88 15.46 -33.71
N VAL A 359 -28.11 14.64 -34.74
CA VAL A 359 -27.07 13.83 -35.39
C VAL A 359 -26.28 14.75 -36.31
N GLY A 360 -25.17 15.29 -35.81
CA GLY A 360 -24.18 16.02 -36.59
C GLY A 360 -22.84 15.32 -36.53
N GLU A 361 -22.23 15.04 -37.68
CA GLU A 361 -20.87 14.49 -37.75
C GLU A 361 -19.86 15.53 -37.26
N ALA A 362 -19.31 15.31 -36.07
CA ALA A 362 -18.22 16.10 -35.51
C ALA A 362 -17.04 15.15 -35.19
N LEU A 363 -15.89 15.39 -35.81
CA LEU A 363 -14.72 14.53 -35.65
C LEU A 363 -14.08 14.69 -34.26
N ASP A 364 -13.58 13.56 -33.73
CA ASP A 364 -12.67 13.41 -32.60
C ASP A 364 -12.98 14.18 -31.29
N PRO A 365 -14.22 14.11 -30.73
CA PRO A 365 -14.48 14.59 -29.37
C PRO A 365 -13.77 13.76 -28.29
N GLU A 366 -13.38 12.52 -28.59
CA GLU A 366 -12.93 11.52 -27.62
C GLU A 366 -11.54 11.83 -27.03
N MET A 367 -10.53 12.03 -27.88
CA MET A 367 -9.15 12.29 -27.44
C MET A 367 -9.00 13.63 -26.70
N HIS A 368 -9.85 14.61 -27.01
CA HIS A 368 -9.86 15.91 -26.34
C HIS A 368 -10.36 15.83 -24.88
N SER A 369 -11.21 14.85 -24.54
CA SER A 369 -11.88 14.80 -23.24
C SER A 369 -10.91 14.50 -22.09
N ARG A 370 -10.07 13.46 -22.21
CA ARG A 370 -9.05 13.15 -21.18
C ARG A 370 -7.91 14.17 -21.16
N LEU A 371 -7.47 14.68 -22.31
CA LEU A 371 -6.50 15.79 -22.35
C LEU A 371 -7.03 17.02 -21.62
N SER A 372 -8.33 17.31 -21.71
CA SER A 372 -8.98 18.37 -20.94
C SER A 372 -9.04 18.07 -19.44
N ALA A 373 -9.30 16.81 -19.03
CA ALA A 373 -9.30 16.43 -17.61
C ALA A 373 -7.89 16.54 -17.00
N GLU A 374 -6.88 15.99 -17.66
CA GLU A 374 -5.47 16.06 -17.22
C GLU A 374 -4.95 17.51 -17.20
N ALA A 375 -5.34 18.35 -18.18
CA ALA A 375 -5.04 19.77 -18.16
C ALA A 375 -5.73 20.51 -17.00
N SER A 376 -6.97 20.15 -16.68
CA SER A 376 -7.72 20.71 -15.54
C SER A 376 -7.04 20.35 -14.21
N ILE A 377 -6.69 19.08 -14.01
CA ILE A 377 -5.92 18.60 -12.85
C ILE A 377 -4.57 19.35 -12.73
N LYS A 378 -3.81 19.45 -13.82
CA LYS A 378 -2.55 20.22 -13.87
C LYS A 378 -2.75 21.68 -13.48
N SER A 379 -3.81 22.31 -13.97
CA SER A 379 -4.15 23.70 -13.63
C SER A 379 -4.48 23.87 -12.13
N ALA A 380 -5.21 22.92 -11.54
CA ALA A 380 -5.55 22.92 -10.12
C ALA A 380 -4.32 22.72 -9.23
N MET A 381 -3.40 21.82 -9.63
CA MET A 381 -2.11 21.62 -8.95
C MET A 381 -1.21 22.87 -9.03
N GLN A 382 -1.12 23.50 -10.19
CA GLN A 382 -0.35 24.73 -10.38
C GLN A 382 -0.94 25.91 -9.59
N LEU A 383 -2.27 26.01 -9.52
CA LEU A 383 -2.99 27.01 -8.73
C LEU A 383 -2.72 26.83 -7.22
N PHE A 384 -2.78 25.59 -6.73
CA PHE A 384 -2.36 25.26 -5.37
C PHE A 384 -0.90 25.68 -5.11
N VAL A 385 0.06 25.26 -5.95
CA VAL A 385 1.49 25.55 -5.73
C VAL A 385 1.77 27.05 -5.73
N LYS A 386 1.16 27.81 -6.66
CA LYS A 386 1.29 29.28 -6.72
C LYS A 386 0.95 29.93 -5.37
N PHE A 387 -0.20 29.58 -4.79
CA PHE A 387 -0.67 30.22 -3.55
C PHE A 387 -0.02 29.65 -2.29
N ALA A 388 0.25 28.34 -2.25
CA ALA A 388 1.01 27.73 -1.17
C ALA A 388 2.42 28.31 -1.09
N ALA A 389 3.13 28.43 -2.23
CA ALA A 389 4.44 29.07 -2.28
C ALA A 389 4.38 30.54 -1.82
N GLY A 390 3.35 31.29 -2.23
CA GLY A 390 3.12 32.65 -1.74
C GLY A 390 3.02 32.72 -0.21
N ILE A 391 2.13 31.93 0.40
CA ILE A 391 1.96 31.88 1.87
C ILE A 391 3.26 31.46 2.58
N VAL A 392 4.00 30.51 2.02
CA VAL A 392 5.27 30.02 2.59
C VAL A 392 6.35 31.09 2.53
N LEU A 393 6.44 31.87 1.45
CA LEU A 393 7.41 32.96 1.31
C LEU A 393 7.02 34.20 2.13
N ASP A 394 5.73 34.43 2.35
CA ASP A 394 5.23 35.47 3.27
C ASP A 394 5.71 35.28 4.71
N SER A 395 5.85 34.02 5.18
CA SER A 395 6.36 33.73 6.53
C SER A 395 7.89 33.71 6.63
N TRP A 396 8.62 33.98 5.53
CA TRP A 396 10.10 34.00 5.50
C TRP A 396 10.73 35.03 6.46
N ASN A 397 10.04 36.14 6.67
CA ASN A 397 10.49 37.25 7.52
C ASN A 397 10.08 37.10 8.99
N GLU A 398 9.39 36.02 9.36
CA GLU A 398 8.99 35.76 10.74
C GLU A 398 10.18 35.29 11.61
N VAL A 399 10.11 35.60 12.90
CA VAL A 399 11.20 35.33 13.86
C VAL A 399 11.39 33.82 14.09
N ASN A 400 10.31 33.04 14.01
CA ASN A 400 10.37 31.58 14.12
C ASN A 400 10.35 30.94 12.73
N ARG A 401 11.49 30.41 12.28
CA ARG A 401 11.65 29.77 10.96
C ARG A 401 11.59 28.24 10.98
N SER A 402 11.25 27.60 12.11
CA SER A 402 11.19 26.13 12.17
C SER A 402 10.14 25.55 11.21
N HIS A 403 8.96 26.15 11.17
CA HIS A 403 7.83 25.71 10.35
C HIS A 403 8.09 25.89 8.84
N LEU A 404 8.87 26.90 8.46
CA LEU A 404 9.15 27.29 7.08
C LEU A 404 9.84 26.15 6.33
N VAL A 405 10.82 25.52 6.98
CA VAL A 405 11.60 24.41 6.42
C VAL A 405 10.71 23.20 6.13
N ALA A 406 9.78 22.88 7.04
CA ALA A 406 8.86 21.75 6.85
C ALA A 406 7.88 21.99 5.69
N LYS A 407 7.31 23.20 5.57
CA LYS A 407 6.45 23.58 4.44
C LYS A 407 7.19 23.48 3.09
N LEU A 408 8.45 23.92 3.04
CA LEU A 408 9.28 23.84 1.84
C LEU A 408 9.58 22.40 1.41
N ILE A 409 9.93 21.52 2.36
CA ILE A 409 10.16 20.09 2.07
C ILE A 409 8.84 19.42 1.61
N PHE A 410 7.71 19.74 2.23
CA PHE A 410 6.40 19.21 1.82
C PHE A 410 6.06 19.56 0.36
N LEU A 411 6.32 20.80 -0.08
CA LEU A 411 6.04 21.20 -1.46
C LEU A 411 6.91 20.46 -2.48
N ASP A 412 8.18 20.15 -2.16
CA ASP A 412 9.03 19.30 -3.00
C ASP A 412 8.56 17.83 -2.99
N GLN A 413 8.17 17.28 -1.83
CA GLN A 413 7.62 15.92 -1.75
C GLN A 413 6.28 15.78 -2.51
N LEU A 414 5.42 16.79 -2.54
CA LEU A 414 4.22 16.79 -3.39
C LEU A 414 4.58 16.72 -4.88
N CYS A 415 5.65 17.38 -5.31
CA CYS A 415 6.19 17.30 -6.68
C CYS A 415 6.96 16.00 -6.98
N GLU A 416 7.13 15.12 -6.00
CA GLU A 416 7.65 13.76 -6.17
C GLU A 416 6.52 12.72 -6.17
N ILE A 417 5.50 12.93 -5.34
CA ILE A 417 4.35 12.03 -5.19
C ILE A 417 3.33 12.21 -6.34
N SER A 418 3.12 13.43 -6.84
CA SER A 418 2.07 13.71 -7.82
C SER A 418 2.56 13.59 -9.27
N PRO A 419 1.98 12.70 -10.10
CA PRO A 419 2.34 12.62 -11.53
C PRO A 419 1.87 13.85 -12.33
N TYR A 420 0.96 14.66 -11.78
CA TYR A 420 0.41 15.85 -12.42
C TYR A 420 1.23 17.13 -12.16
N LEU A 421 2.15 17.12 -11.19
CA LEU A 421 2.87 18.31 -10.74
C LEU A 421 4.39 18.17 -10.95
N PRO A 422 4.92 18.54 -12.13
CA PRO A 422 6.36 18.51 -12.36
C PRO A 422 7.06 19.58 -11.52
N ARG A 423 8.23 19.25 -10.96
CA ARG A 423 9.08 20.16 -10.15
C ARG A 423 9.41 21.50 -10.81
N SER A 424 9.36 21.62 -12.14
CA SER A 424 9.47 22.89 -12.86
C SER A 424 8.35 23.90 -12.53
N SER A 425 7.17 23.43 -12.13
CA SER A 425 6.08 24.30 -11.64
C SER A 425 6.39 24.89 -10.26
N LEU A 426 7.18 24.18 -9.43
CA LEU A 426 7.65 24.67 -8.15
C LEU A 426 8.83 25.65 -8.33
N GLU A 427 9.79 25.34 -9.22
CA GLU A 427 10.96 26.20 -9.52
C GLU A 427 10.56 27.63 -9.91
N ALA A 428 9.44 27.80 -10.63
CA ALA A 428 8.90 29.10 -11.02
C ALA A 428 8.48 29.99 -9.83
N HIS A 429 8.33 29.41 -8.63
CA HIS A 429 7.91 30.09 -7.41
C HIS A 429 8.95 29.99 -6.27
N ILE A 430 9.67 28.87 -6.18
CA ILE A 430 10.64 28.56 -5.12
C ILE A 430 11.89 27.94 -5.77
N PRO A 431 13.02 28.66 -5.86
CA PRO A 431 14.24 28.15 -6.48
C PRO A 431 14.80 26.91 -5.77
N TYR A 432 15.12 25.86 -6.52
CA TYR A 432 15.65 24.58 -6.02
C TYR A 432 16.99 24.73 -5.28
N THR A 433 17.72 25.84 -5.47
CA THR A 433 18.90 26.18 -4.67
C THR A 433 18.59 26.28 -3.17
N ILE A 434 17.39 26.73 -2.79
CA ILE A 434 16.92 26.79 -1.40
C ILE A 434 16.67 25.37 -0.88
N LEU A 435 15.89 24.56 -1.62
CA LEU A 435 15.57 23.18 -1.28
C LEU A 435 16.84 22.32 -1.14
N ARG A 436 17.78 22.45 -2.08
CA ARG A 436 19.09 21.79 -2.05
C ARG A 436 19.91 22.17 -0.83
N SER A 437 19.87 23.44 -0.39
CA SER A 437 20.55 23.90 0.82
C SER A 437 19.93 23.27 2.08
N ILE A 438 18.58 23.26 2.16
CA ILE A 438 17.82 22.63 3.25
C ILE A 438 18.17 21.13 3.35
N TYR A 439 18.04 20.37 2.26
CA TYR A 439 18.39 18.95 2.26
C TYR A 439 19.86 18.74 2.64
N SER A 440 20.79 19.53 2.10
CA SER A 440 22.21 19.41 2.45
C SER A 440 22.44 19.52 3.97
N GLN A 441 21.73 20.41 4.66
CA GLN A 441 21.84 20.52 6.13
C GLN A 441 21.25 19.29 6.84
N TYR A 442 20.08 18.80 6.41
CA TYR A 442 19.43 17.63 7.01
C TYR A 442 20.25 16.33 6.81
N TYR A 443 20.81 16.12 5.61
CA TYR A 443 21.69 14.98 5.33
C TYR A 443 23.03 15.08 6.10
N SER A 444 23.63 16.28 6.23
CA SER A 444 24.86 16.47 7.02
C SER A 444 24.66 16.31 8.52
N ASN A 445 23.52 16.74 9.06
CA ASN A 445 23.20 16.64 10.49
C ASN A 445 22.65 15.26 10.91
N SER A 446 22.41 14.35 9.96
CA SER A 446 21.92 13.00 10.24
C SER A 446 23.07 12.09 10.71
N PRO A 447 23.07 11.61 11.98
CA PRO A 447 24.21 10.89 12.56
C PRO A 447 24.55 9.57 11.84
N SER A 448 23.59 9.00 11.11
CA SER A 448 23.73 7.81 10.27
C SER A 448 24.88 7.90 9.27
N MET A 449 25.14 9.08 8.69
CA MET A 449 26.13 9.22 7.62
C MET A 449 27.57 9.44 8.13
N ALA A 450 27.73 10.04 9.31
CA ALA A 450 29.04 10.24 9.94
C ALA A 450 29.74 8.90 10.27
N LEU A 451 28.96 7.89 10.68
CA LEU A 451 29.48 6.52 10.90
C LEU A 451 29.76 5.77 9.59
N ALA A 452 28.97 6.02 8.54
CA ALA A 452 29.18 5.38 7.23
C ALA A 452 30.52 5.79 6.59
N LEU A 453 30.93 7.06 6.72
CA LEU A 453 32.19 7.57 6.17
C LEU A 453 33.44 7.15 6.98
N LEU A 454 33.27 6.68 8.22
CA LEU A 454 34.38 6.18 9.06
C LEU A 454 34.65 4.67 8.89
N ASN A 455 33.71 3.91 8.34
CA ASN A 455 33.89 2.49 8.02
C ASN A 455 34.68 2.28 6.73
N ALA A 456 35.96 2.65 6.75
CA ALA A 456 36.92 2.31 5.71
C ALA A 456 37.03 0.79 5.54
N SER A 457 37.11 0.33 4.28
CA SER A 457 36.98 -1.07 3.89
C SER A 457 37.97 -2.02 4.62
N PRO A 458 37.48 -3.09 5.30
CA PRO A 458 38.32 -4.14 5.84
C PRO A 458 38.81 -5.07 4.72
N ARG A 459 39.80 -4.61 3.94
CA ARG A 459 40.52 -5.44 2.95
C ARG A 459 41.43 -6.45 3.64
N HIS A 460 40.85 -7.48 4.23
CA HIS A 460 41.56 -8.69 4.63
C HIS A 460 41.29 -9.84 3.65
N SER A 461 42.33 -10.22 2.92
CA SER A 461 42.47 -11.53 2.29
C SER A 461 43.84 -12.08 2.72
N PRO A 462 43.97 -13.39 3.00
CA PRO A 462 45.08 -13.90 3.79
C PRO A 462 46.40 -13.88 3.01
N ALA A 463 47.47 -13.42 3.66
CA ALA A 463 48.82 -13.54 3.14
C ALA A 463 49.32 -14.98 3.31
N VAL A 464 49.58 -15.66 2.20
CA VAL A 464 50.35 -16.92 2.18
C VAL A 464 51.78 -16.59 1.77
N SER A 465 52.70 -16.65 2.73
CA SER A 465 54.12 -16.38 2.50
C SER A 465 54.80 -17.58 1.84
N LEU A 466 55.25 -17.43 0.60
CA LEU A 466 56.25 -18.32 -0.02
C LEU A 466 57.32 -17.49 -0.71
N SER A 467 58.57 -17.86 -0.48
CA SER A 467 59.77 -17.16 -0.96
C SER A 467 60.55 -18.00 -1.99
N HIS A 468 61.45 -17.30 -2.70
CA HIS A 468 62.58 -17.78 -3.52
C HIS A 468 62.42 -17.92 -5.05
N ALA A 469 63.40 -17.27 -5.70
CA ALA A 469 64.10 -17.64 -6.94
C ALA A 469 63.33 -17.72 -8.28
N SER A 470 63.66 -16.78 -9.17
CA SER A 470 63.54 -16.94 -10.63
C SER A 470 64.67 -17.84 -11.19
N PRO A 471 64.62 -18.22 -12.48
CA PRO A 471 65.39 -17.41 -13.44
C PRO A 471 64.73 -17.15 -14.82
N VAL A 472 64.82 -15.89 -15.23
CA VAL A 472 65.13 -15.35 -16.59
C VAL A 472 65.14 -16.31 -17.79
N VAL A 473 64.41 -15.96 -18.87
CA VAL A 473 64.97 -15.86 -20.25
C VAL A 473 64.11 -15.03 -21.23
N LYS A 474 64.75 -14.03 -21.84
CA LYS A 474 64.53 -13.35 -23.16
C LYS A 474 63.12 -13.11 -23.74
N GLN A 475 62.78 -11.83 -23.94
CA GLN A 475 62.06 -11.33 -25.13
C GLN A 475 63.00 -11.28 -26.36
N PRO A 476 62.49 -11.20 -27.61
CA PRO A 476 62.19 -9.90 -28.26
C PRO A 476 60.68 -9.71 -28.55
N ARG A 477 60.12 -8.49 -28.60
CA ARG A 477 60.01 -7.57 -29.78
C ARG A 477 59.58 -8.27 -31.09
N GLY A 478 58.50 -7.86 -31.77
CA GLY A 478 57.45 -6.89 -31.40
C GLY A 478 56.74 -6.25 -32.61
N TYR A 479 55.93 -5.24 -32.31
CA TYR A 479 55.38 -4.21 -33.22
C TYR A 479 54.30 -4.56 -34.27
N SER A 480 53.44 -3.56 -34.49
CA SER A 480 52.62 -3.30 -35.69
C SER A 480 51.36 -4.15 -35.95
N THR A 481 50.25 -3.64 -35.40
CA THR A 481 49.02 -3.25 -36.13
C THR A 481 49.25 -2.73 -37.58
N PRO A 482 48.23 -2.63 -38.47
CA PRO A 482 46.78 -2.51 -38.21
C PRO A 482 45.87 -3.39 -39.14
N GLN A 483 44.55 -3.51 -38.91
CA GLN A 483 43.39 -2.79 -39.54
C GLN A 483 42.59 -3.62 -40.58
N TYR A 484 41.26 -3.42 -40.54
CA TYR A 484 40.22 -3.80 -41.54
C TYR A 484 40.11 -5.30 -41.92
N GLY A 485 38.92 -5.86 -42.16
CA GLY A 485 37.56 -5.29 -42.05
C GLY A 485 36.52 -6.22 -42.70
N ALA A 486 35.25 -5.77 -42.69
CA ALA A 486 34.10 -6.35 -43.41
C ALA A 486 33.62 -7.77 -43.01
N ASP A 487 32.56 -7.77 -42.18
CA ASP A 487 31.20 -8.26 -42.50
C ASP A 487 30.82 -9.77 -42.58
N ASP A 488 29.55 -9.97 -42.20
CA ASP A 488 28.55 -11.00 -42.53
C ASP A 488 28.63 -12.48 -42.05
N LEU A 489 27.74 -12.74 -41.08
CA LEU A 489 26.57 -13.63 -41.18
C LEU A 489 26.74 -15.03 -41.82
N GLY A 490 26.63 -16.10 -41.01
CA GLY A 490 26.54 -17.48 -41.51
C GLY A 490 25.98 -18.51 -40.51
N TYR A 491 24.66 -18.74 -40.56
CA TYR A 491 23.95 -19.79 -39.80
C TYR A 491 24.33 -21.22 -40.26
N PHE A 492 24.61 -22.14 -39.32
CA PHE A 492 24.31 -23.61 -39.32
C PHE A 492 24.91 -24.19 -38.01
N LYS A 493 24.29 -25.00 -37.13
CA LYS A 493 23.12 -25.92 -37.10
C LYS A 493 23.36 -27.35 -37.65
N GLY A 494 23.53 -28.30 -36.73
CA GLY A 494 23.52 -29.78 -36.92
C GLY A 494 24.58 -30.46 -36.04
N THR A 495 24.37 -31.30 -35.00
CA THR A 495 23.46 -32.43 -34.66
C THR A 495 23.97 -33.83 -35.05
N SER A 496 23.65 -34.86 -34.24
CA SER A 496 24.02 -36.30 -34.33
C SER A 496 25.48 -36.63 -33.93
N HIS A 497 25.89 -37.80 -33.42
CA HIS A 497 25.25 -39.07 -32.93
C HIS A 497 26.31 -39.84 -32.05
N SER A 498 26.16 -41.00 -31.39
CA SER A 498 25.08 -41.99 -31.07
C SER A 498 25.59 -43.01 -30.00
N GLN A 499 24.74 -43.96 -29.55
CA GLN A 499 25.03 -45.19 -28.75
C GLN A 499 25.35 -44.99 -27.23
N GLU A 500 24.94 -45.82 -26.25
CA GLU A 500 24.67 -47.29 -26.11
C GLU A 500 25.94 -48.15 -25.92
N HIS A 501 26.06 -49.13 -25.02
CA HIS A 501 25.18 -49.63 -23.93
C HIS A 501 26.02 -50.27 -22.75
N PRO A 502 25.57 -51.17 -21.82
CA PRO A 502 26.11 -51.24 -20.44
C PRO A 502 26.96 -52.50 -20.13
N TYR A 503 27.33 -52.68 -18.85
CA TYR A 503 27.61 -54.00 -18.25
C TYR A 503 27.25 -54.06 -16.75
N ASP A 504 26.61 -55.16 -16.32
CA ASP A 504 26.42 -55.58 -14.92
C ASP A 504 27.53 -56.56 -14.48
N THR A 505 27.64 -56.86 -13.17
CA THR A 505 27.44 -58.20 -12.55
C THR A 505 27.96 -58.27 -11.10
N ASP A 506 27.30 -59.09 -10.28
CA ASP A 506 27.53 -59.36 -8.84
C ASP A 506 28.96 -59.79 -8.41
N SER A 507 29.26 -59.66 -7.10
CA SER A 507 29.23 -60.81 -6.15
C SER A 507 30.04 -60.60 -4.84
N GLY A 508 29.77 -61.44 -3.83
CA GLY A 508 30.63 -61.64 -2.65
C GLY A 508 29.97 -61.32 -1.29
N SER A 509 29.97 -62.29 -0.36
CA SER A 509 29.39 -62.12 0.98
C SER A 509 30.01 -63.07 2.03
N LEU A 510 29.72 -62.79 3.32
CA LEU A 510 29.85 -63.63 4.53
C LEU A 510 31.13 -63.57 5.40
N ARG A 511 30.92 -63.02 6.61
CA ARG A 511 31.40 -63.46 7.96
C ARG A 511 32.89 -63.28 8.33
N GLY A 512 33.23 -62.99 9.60
CA GLY A 512 32.39 -62.64 10.76
C GLY A 512 33.11 -62.64 12.13
N ASN A 513 32.42 -62.16 13.18
CA ASN A 513 32.79 -62.15 14.62
C ASN A 513 34.02 -61.28 15.03
N GLU A 514 34.11 -60.68 16.24
CA GLU A 514 33.20 -60.67 17.40
C GLU A 514 33.35 -59.46 18.35
N SER A 515 32.35 -59.31 19.26
CA SER A 515 32.47 -58.90 20.69
C SER A 515 31.90 -57.54 21.18
N LYS A 516 30.84 -57.69 22.02
CA LYS A 516 30.57 -57.04 23.33
C LYS A 516 29.98 -55.61 23.48
N HIS A 517 28.70 -55.60 23.90
CA HIS A 517 27.97 -54.78 24.93
C HIS A 517 26.66 -54.15 24.38
N ARG A 518 25.44 -54.64 24.73
CA ARG A 518 24.63 -54.41 25.97
C ARG A 518 24.38 -52.91 26.29
N ASN A 519 23.17 -52.34 26.46
CA ASN A 519 21.74 -52.73 26.39
C ASN A 519 20.91 -51.47 25.93
N ILE A 520 19.68 -51.44 25.39
CA ILE A 520 18.51 -52.36 25.21
C ILE A 520 17.35 -52.22 26.25
N ARG A 521 16.27 -51.48 25.84
CA ARG A 521 14.83 -51.52 26.29
C ARG A 521 14.50 -50.98 27.72
N ARG A 522 13.26 -50.60 28.11
CA ARG A 522 11.90 -50.66 27.49
C ARG A 522 10.96 -49.48 27.94
N SER A 523 9.64 -49.60 27.75
CA SER A 523 8.63 -48.53 27.66
C SER A 523 7.36 -48.67 28.56
N GLY A 524 6.70 -47.55 28.88
CA GLY A 524 5.28 -47.45 29.30
C GLY A 524 4.99 -47.38 30.82
N PRO A 525 3.73 -47.13 31.26
CA PRO A 525 2.49 -46.96 30.49
C PRO A 525 1.71 -45.63 30.78
N LEU A 526 0.43 -45.58 30.37
CA LEU A 526 -0.57 -44.50 30.57
C LEU A 526 -1.27 -44.59 31.94
N ASP A 527 -1.99 -43.52 32.35
CA ASP A 527 -3.31 -43.70 32.98
C ASP A 527 -4.28 -42.50 32.82
N TYR A 528 -5.56 -42.72 33.11
CA TYR A 528 -6.71 -41.80 32.93
C TYR A 528 -7.20 -41.21 34.26
N SER A 529 -7.74 -39.98 34.27
CA SER A 529 -8.80 -39.55 35.24
C SER A 529 -9.43 -38.19 34.90
N SER A 530 -10.54 -37.86 35.56
CA SER A 530 -11.55 -36.92 35.03
C SER A 530 -12.00 -35.81 36.00
N SER A 531 -12.46 -34.70 35.38
CA SER A 531 -13.54 -33.81 35.85
C SER A 531 -13.43 -33.07 37.20
N ARG A 532 -13.56 -31.73 37.13
CA ARG A 532 -14.47 -30.99 38.04
C ARG A 532 -15.01 -29.71 37.39
N LYS A 533 -16.31 -29.48 37.55
CA LYS A 533 -16.93 -28.15 37.35
C LYS A 533 -16.86 -27.38 38.67
N VAL A 534 -16.57 -26.09 38.63
CA VAL A 534 -16.94 -25.12 39.68
C VAL A 534 -17.44 -23.85 38.99
N LYS A 535 -18.63 -23.38 39.37
CA LYS A 535 -19.06 -21.99 39.16
C LYS A 535 -18.74 -21.22 40.44
N PHE A 536 -18.31 -19.97 40.33
CA PHE A 536 -18.62 -18.94 41.32
C PHE A 536 -18.80 -17.58 40.63
N VAL A 537 -19.35 -16.61 41.36
CA VAL A 537 -19.97 -15.38 40.83
C VAL A 537 -19.59 -14.19 41.72
N GLU A 538 -19.36 -13.03 41.10
CA GLU A 538 -19.25 -11.66 41.66
C GLU A 538 -18.17 -11.34 42.71
N GLY A 539 -17.61 -10.11 42.64
CA GLY A 539 -16.86 -9.51 43.76
C GLY A 539 -15.78 -8.47 43.42
N SER A 540 -16.17 -7.19 43.39
CA SER A 540 -15.35 -6.04 43.87
C SER A 540 -14.14 -5.48 43.08
N THR A 541 -14.44 -4.47 42.26
CA THR A 541 -13.85 -3.09 42.32
C THR A 541 -12.33 -2.87 42.49
N SER A 542 -11.67 -2.51 41.40
CA SER A 542 -10.76 -1.35 41.28
C SER A 542 -10.59 -1.02 39.78
N GLY A 543 -10.25 0.19 39.32
CA GLY A 543 -9.92 1.42 40.03
C GLY A 543 -8.99 2.30 39.18
N SER A 544 -9.41 2.64 37.95
CA SER A 544 -8.56 3.31 36.95
C SER A 544 -9.29 4.47 36.25
N THR A 545 -8.59 5.59 36.06
CA THR A 545 -9.07 6.82 35.41
C THR A 545 -8.97 6.73 33.90
N GLY A 546 -10.07 6.99 33.18
CA GLY A 546 -10.09 7.12 31.72
C GLY A 546 -10.32 8.57 31.26
N PRO A 547 -9.85 8.95 30.05
CA PRO A 547 -10.19 10.23 29.41
C PRO A 547 -11.62 10.22 28.82
N SER A 548 -12.11 11.41 28.46
CA SER A 548 -13.49 11.67 28.04
C SER A 548 -13.86 11.16 26.63
N PRO A 549 -15.11 10.71 26.38
CA PRO A 549 -15.57 10.27 25.08
C PRO A 549 -16.04 11.42 24.17
N LEU A 550 -15.95 11.20 22.84
CA LEU A 550 -16.57 12.06 21.82
C LEU A 550 -18.12 11.96 21.84
N PRO A 551 -18.85 13.02 21.44
CA PRO A 551 -20.29 13.09 21.57
C PRO A 551 -21.03 12.19 20.55
N ARG A 552 -22.00 11.40 21.05
CA ARG A 552 -22.93 10.65 20.20
C ARG A 552 -24.06 11.56 19.74
N PHE A 553 -24.17 11.81 18.43
CA PHE A 553 -25.37 12.41 17.86
C PHE A 553 -26.56 11.43 17.90
N ALA A 554 -27.75 11.97 18.15
CA ALA A 554 -28.96 11.17 18.33
C ALA A 554 -29.57 10.77 16.98
N VAL A 555 -29.68 9.46 16.72
CA VAL A 555 -30.42 8.93 15.57
C VAL A 555 -31.92 9.03 15.84
N SER A 556 -32.57 10.04 15.27
CA SER A 556 -34.03 10.20 15.30
C SER A 556 -34.71 9.01 14.61
N ARG A 557 -35.52 8.27 15.35
CA ARG A 557 -36.29 7.12 14.84
C ARG A 557 -37.60 7.59 14.18
N SER A 558 -37.69 7.49 12.86
CA SER A 558 -38.96 7.47 12.13
C SER A 558 -39.17 6.08 11.52
N GLY A 559 -40.14 5.33 12.05
CA GLY A 559 -40.55 4.04 11.49
C GLY A 559 -41.44 4.22 10.25
N PRO A 560 -41.55 3.21 9.36
CA PRO A 560 -42.36 3.32 8.15
C PRO A 560 -43.87 3.33 8.47
N LEU A 561 -44.59 4.30 7.91
CA LEU A 561 -46.05 4.30 7.89
C LEU A 561 -46.56 3.48 6.69
N LEU A 562 -47.30 2.43 6.99
CA LEU A 562 -48.07 1.66 5.99
C LEU A 562 -49.26 2.50 5.50
N TYR A 563 -49.38 2.65 4.18
CA TYR A 563 -50.66 2.90 3.51
C TYR A 563 -50.85 1.92 2.35
N LYS A 564 -52.10 1.74 1.94
CA LYS A 564 -52.55 0.79 0.90
C LYS A 564 -52.40 1.35 -0.51
#